data_AF-A0A502FJ85-F1
#
_entry.id   AF-A0A502FJ85-F1
#
_cell.length_a   1.000
_cell.length_b   1.000
_cell.length_c   1.000
_cell.angle_alpha   90.00
_cell.angle_beta   90.00
_cell.angle_gamma   90.00
#
_symmetry.space_group_name_H-M   'P 1'
#
loop_
_entity.id
_entity.type
_entity.pdbx_description
1 polymer ?
#
loop_
_entity_poly.entity_id
_entity_poly.type
_entity_poly.pdbx_seq_one_letter_code
_entity_poly.pdbx_strand_id
1 'polypeptide(L)'
;MPASTEALALAAWVVAKADAHGLPFIVIDKVHAQVVAFTADGAVRATTPALLGAARGDLSPPGIGTLKLAQITPAMRTTPAGRFEVGFGADLGPHDVLWIDYDAAISLHRVVTSNAAEHRLQRLATPSVADNRISYGCINVPVRFYEGVIQPLFRPANGIAYILPETPAFGSLIAHIEAHPHPR
;
A
#
# COMPACT_ATOMS: atom_id res chain seq x y z
N MET A 1 3.47 -1.64 -16.66
CA MET A 1 3.35 -3.04 -16.18
C MET A 1 1.88 -3.37 -15.99
N PRO A 2 1.42 -4.60 -16.29
CA PRO A 2 0.06 -5.04 -15.98
C PRO A 2 -0.12 -5.30 -14.48
N ALA A 3 -1.37 -5.22 -14.00
CA ALA A 3 -1.74 -5.67 -12.67
C ALA A 3 -1.56 -7.20 -12.54
N SER A 4 -1.22 -7.69 -11.35
CA SER A 4 -1.13 -9.14 -11.10
C SER A 4 -2.50 -9.81 -11.11
N THR A 5 -2.49 -11.11 -11.36
CA THR A 5 -3.68 -11.96 -11.30
C THR A 5 -4.33 -11.89 -9.92
N GLU A 6 -3.55 -11.89 -8.83
CA GLU A 6 -4.04 -11.81 -7.46
C GLU A 6 -4.69 -10.45 -7.16
N ALA A 7 -4.11 -9.35 -7.64
CA ALA A 7 -4.70 -8.03 -7.46
C ALA A 7 -6.04 -7.90 -8.21
N LEU A 8 -6.12 -8.44 -9.42
CA LEU A 8 -7.36 -8.45 -10.21
C LEU A 8 -8.42 -9.37 -9.58
N ALA A 9 -8.02 -10.54 -9.08
CA ALA A 9 -8.91 -11.47 -8.39
C ALA A 9 -9.46 -10.85 -7.10
N LEU A 10 -8.63 -10.12 -6.34
CA LEU A 10 -9.10 -9.39 -5.17
C LEU A 10 -10.09 -8.31 -5.54
N ALA A 11 -9.79 -7.50 -6.55
CA ALA A 11 -10.67 -6.44 -7.01
C ALA A 11 -12.05 -6.99 -7.43
N ALA A 12 -12.08 -8.12 -8.14
CA ALA A 12 -13.33 -8.79 -8.50
C ALA A 12 -14.13 -9.23 -7.25
N TRP A 13 -13.46 -9.78 -6.23
CA TRP A 13 -14.10 -10.13 -4.97
C TRP A 13 -14.62 -8.90 -4.20
N VAL A 14 -13.81 -7.83 -4.12
CA VAL A 14 -14.17 -6.56 -3.45
C VAL A 14 -15.46 -5.99 -4.04
N VAL A 15 -15.58 -5.97 -5.37
CA VAL A 15 -16.79 -5.51 -6.06
C VAL A 15 -17.96 -6.46 -5.81
N ALA A 16 -17.75 -7.78 -5.97
CA ALA A 16 -18.81 -8.77 -5.79
C ALA A 16 -19.39 -8.79 -4.37
N LYS A 17 -18.58 -8.44 -3.37
CA LYS A 17 -18.99 -8.37 -1.95
C LYS A 17 -19.37 -6.95 -1.50
N ALA A 18 -19.22 -5.95 -2.36
CA ALA A 18 -19.31 -4.53 -1.99
C ALA A 18 -18.45 -4.18 -0.75
N ASP A 19 -17.27 -4.80 -0.63
CA ASP A 19 -16.41 -4.71 0.55
C ASP A 19 -15.78 -3.31 0.69
N ALA A 20 -15.53 -2.63 -0.43
CA ALA A 20 -15.08 -1.23 -0.43
C ALA A 20 -16.24 -0.23 -0.25
N HIS A 21 -17.46 -0.70 -0.04
CA HIS A 21 -18.66 0.14 0.20
C HIS A 21 -18.92 1.22 -0.87
N GLY A 22 -18.58 0.92 -2.13
CA GLY A 22 -18.73 1.88 -3.24
C GLY A 22 -17.68 3.01 -3.24
N LEU A 23 -16.64 2.90 -2.42
CA LEU A 23 -15.48 3.79 -2.44
C LEU A 23 -14.43 3.30 -3.42
N PRO A 24 -13.57 4.19 -3.96
CA PRO A 24 -12.38 3.76 -4.67
C PRO A 24 -11.43 3.00 -3.75
N PHE A 25 -10.60 2.15 -4.32
CA PHE A 25 -9.66 1.35 -3.55
C PHE A 25 -8.35 1.11 -4.28
N ILE A 26 -7.31 0.78 -3.52
CA ILE A 26 -6.02 0.32 -4.05
C ILE A 26 -5.73 -1.09 -3.57
N VAL A 27 -5.03 -1.86 -4.41
CA VAL A 27 -4.40 -3.13 -4.01
C VAL A 27 -2.89 -2.96 -4.08
N ILE A 28 -2.22 -3.19 -2.94
CA ILE A 28 -0.77 -3.24 -2.83
C ILE A 28 -0.36 -4.71 -2.85
N ASP A 29 0.23 -5.12 -3.96
CA ASP A 29 0.76 -6.46 -4.15
C ASP A 29 2.24 -6.46 -3.79
N LYS A 30 2.53 -7.06 -2.62
CA LYS A 30 3.89 -7.11 -2.11
C LYS A 30 4.76 -8.10 -2.88
N VAL A 31 4.21 -9.20 -3.38
CA VAL A 31 4.95 -10.23 -4.13
C VAL A 31 5.51 -9.64 -5.42
N HIS A 32 4.75 -8.78 -6.09
CA HIS A 32 5.15 -8.12 -7.34
C HIS A 32 5.64 -6.67 -7.16
N ALA A 33 5.74 -6.19 -5.91
CA ALA A 33 6.13 -4.82 -5.55
C ALA A 33 5.41 -3.74 -6.37
N GLN A 34 4.07 -3.83 -6.43
CA GLN A 34 3.24 -2.93 -7.22
C GLN A 34 2.02 -2.41 -6.45
N VAL A 35 1.50 -1.29 -6.92
CA VAL A 35 0.21 -0.73 -6.50
C VAL A 35 -0.69 -0.65 -7.72
N VAL A 36 -1.90 -1.16 -7.58
CA VAL A 36 -2.98 -1.04 -8.56
C VAL A 36 -4.09 -0.19 -7.96
N ALA A 37 -4.45 0.89 -8.64
CA ALA A 37 -5.56 1.75 -8.23
C ALA A 37 -6.82 1.40 -9.03
N PHE A 38 -7.94 1.29 -8.32
CA PHE A 38 -9.24 0.92 -8.86
C PHE A 38 -10.28 2.01 -8.58
N THR A 39 -11.16 2.23 -9.54
CA THR A 39 -12.43 2.93 -9.29
C THR A 39 -13.37 2.07 -8.44
N ALA A 40 -14.44 2.66 -7.92
CA ALA A 40 -15.39 1.97 -7.04
C ALA A 40 -16.08 0.74 -7.66
N ASP A 41 -16.23 0.72 -8.99
CA ASP A 41 -16.76 -0.39 -9.77
C ASP A 41 -15.71 -1.46 -10.13
N GLY A 42 -14.46 -1.30 -9.66
CA GLY A 42 -13.37 -2.23 -9.88
C GLY A 42 -12.64 -2.08 -11.21
N ALA A 43 -12.87 -1.00 -11.97
CA ALA A 43 -12.07 -0.74 -13.16
C ALA A 43 -10.65 -0.28 -12.79
N VAL A 44 -9.63 -0.83 -13.45
CA VAL A 44 -8.23 -0.44 -13.22
C VAL A 44 -8.02 0.99 -13.73
N ARG A 45 -7.66 1.90 -12.81
CA ARG A 45 -7.30 3.28 -13.14
C ARG A 45 -5.84 3.40 -13.57
N ALA A 46 -4.94 2.75 -12.85
CA ALA A 46 -3.51 2.69 -13.15
C ALA A 46 -2.79 1.60 -12.33
N THR A 47 -1.61 1.20 -12.82
CA THR A 47 -0.68 0.31 -12.13
C THR A 47 0.71 0.94 -12.09
N THR A 48 1.42 0.83 -10.97
CA THR A 48 2.77 1.35 -10.80
C THR A 48 3.65 0.41 -9.97
N PRO A 49 4.98 0.38 -10.21
CA PRO A 49 5.91 -0.17 -9.21
C PRO A 49 5.86 0.66 -7.93
N ALA A 50 6.19 0.02 -6.81
CA ALA A 50 6.29 0.64 -5.51
C ALA A 50 7.50 0.11 -4.73
N LEU A 51 8.12 0.96 -3.91
CA LEU A 51 9.07 0.52 -2.91
C LEU A 51 8.33 0.20 -1.61
N LEU A 52 8.68 -0.93 -1.03
CA LEU A 52 8.03 -1.51 0.15
C LEU A 52 9.05 -1.64 1.28
N GLY A 53 8.54 -2.08 2.44
CA GLY A 53 9.36 -2.45 3.59
C GLY A 53 10.51 -3.36 3.18
N ALA A 54 11.71 -3.08 3.71
CA ALA A 54 12.92 -3.83 3.40
C ALA A 54 12.82 -5.30 3.83
N ALA A 55 12.11 -5.59 4.92
CA ALA A 55 11.83 -6.94 5.36
C ALA A 55 10.57 -7.49 4.72
N ARG A 56 10.60 -8.78 4.40
CA ARG A 56 9.40 -9.56 4.08
C ARG A 56 8.63 -9.86 5.35
N GLY A 57 7.30 -9.80 5.27
CA GLY A 57 6.43 -10.10 6.38
C GLY A 57 5.07 -9.43 6.23
N ASP A 58 4.09 -9.97 6.95
CA ASP A 58 2.69 -9.55 6.88
C ASP A 58 2.22 -8.78 8.13
N LEU A 59 3.04 -8.71 9.16
CA LEU A 59 2.69 -8.08 10.43
C LEU A 59 3.64 -6.92 10.74
N SER A 60 3.05 -5.86 11.29
CA SER A 60 3.78 -4.79 11.96
C SER A 60 4.08 -5.21 13.41
N PRO A 61 5.31 -5.05 13.92
CA PRO A 61 5.61 -5.23 15.32
C PRO A 61 4.74 -4.31 16.21
N PRO A 62 4.26 -4.78 17.38
CA PRO A 62 3.48 -3.94 18.29
C PRO A 62 4.20 -2.64 18.66
N GLY A 63 3.48 -1.52 18.60
CA GLY A 63 4.00 -0.20 18.97
C GLY A 63 5.00 0.42 17.98
N ILE A 64 5.24 -0.19 16.81
CA ILE A 64 6.24 0.28 15.85
C ILE A 64 6.06 1.74 15.43
N GLY A 65 4.81 2.21 15.31
CA GLY A 65 4.52 3.60 14.91
C GLY A 65 5.02 4.66 15.88
N THR A 66 5.35 4.27 17.11
CA THR A 66 5.89 5.18 18.15
C THR A 66 7.42 5.12 18.27
N LEU A 67 8.07 4.18 17.57
CA LEU A 67 9.52 4.02 17.63
C LEU A 67 10.24 5.09 16.81
N LYS A 68 11.39 5.54 17.30
CA LYS A 68 12.30 6.34 16.49
C LYS A 68 12.87 5.48 15.36
N LEU A 69 13.11 6.04 14.18
CA LEU A 69 13.67 5.31 13.04
C LEU A 69 14.96 4.54 13.36
N ALA A 70 15.81 5.08 14.24
CA ALA A 70 17.05 4.41 14.68
C ALA A 70 16.81 3.13 15.51
N GLN A 71 15.63 2.96 16.09
CA GLN A 71 15.23 1.78 16.88
C GLN A 71 14.56 0.71 16.01
N ILE A 72 14.15 1.04 14.77
CA ILE A 72 13.53 0.09 13.86
C ILE A 72 14.61 -0.77 13.21
N THR A 73 14.75 -1.99 13.73
CA THR A 73 15.70 -2.99 13.22
C THR A 73 15.33 -3.41 11.79
N PRO A 74 16.28 -3.94 10.99
CA PRO A 74 15.99 -4.39 9.62
C PRO A 74 14.79 -5.34 9.52
N ALA A 75 14.64 -6.30 10.45
CA ALA A 75 13.55 -7.28 10.46
C ALA A 75 12.17 -6.65 10.73
N MET A 76 12.12 -5.48 11.37
CA MET A 76 10.87 -4.77 11.69
C MET A 76 10.34 -3.94 10.53
N ARG A 77 11.11 -3.79 9.44
CA ARG A 77 10.77 -2.91 8.31
C ARG A 77 9.83 -3.62 7.34
N THR A 78 8.67 -4.04 7.81
CA THR A 78 7.65 -4.74 7.04
C THR A 78 6.58 -3.76 6.53
N THR A 79 5.96 -4.10 5.41
CA THR A 79 4.68 -3.49 5.01
C THR A 79 3.58 -4.47 5.42
N PRO A 80 2.66 -4.12 6.34
CA PRO A 80 1.67 -5.07 6.86
C PRO A 80 0.69 -5.53 5.77
N ALA A 81 0.17 -6.75 5.88
CA ALA A 81 -0.95 -7.21 5.08
C ALA A 81 -2.28 -6.85 5.78
N GLY A 82 -3.36 -6.68 5.01
CA GLY A 82 -4.67 -6.40 5.59
C GLY A 82 -5.57 -5.53 4.73
N ARG A 83 -6.69 -5.11 5.31
CA ARG A 83 -7.64 -4.14 4.77
C ARG A 83 -7.62 -2.91 5.66
N PHE A 84 -7.49 -1.74 5.04
CA PHE A 84 -7.30 -0.48 5.74
C PHE A 84 -8.20 0.59 5.16
N GLU A 85 -8.85 1.37 6.01
CA GLU A 85 -9.43 2.64 5.59
C GLU A 85 -8.31 3.63 5.34
N VAL A 86 -8.39 4.34 4.22
CA VAL A 86 -7.36 5.28 3.80
C VAL A 86 -7.94 6.65 3.54
N GLY A 87 -7.17 7.66 3.91
CA GLY A 87 -7.55 9.05 3.73
C GLY A 87 -6.36 9.98 3.84
N PHE A 88 -6.52 11.18 3.31
CA PHE A 88 -5.59 12.26 3.55
C PHE A 88 -5.85 12.83 4.95
N GLY A 89 -4.83 12.85 5.81
CA GLY A 89 -4.97 13.39 7.16
C GLY A 89 -5.19 14.90 7.14
N ALA A 90 -5.87 15.43 8.17
CA ALA A 90 -5.99 16.87 8.36
C ALA A 90 -4.60 17.49 8.62
N ASP A 91 -4.33 18.66 8.02
CA ASP A 91 -3.15 19.51 8.27
C ASP A 91 -1.76 18.97 7.89
N LEU A 92 -1.67 18.03 6.94
CA LEU A 92 -0.38 17.64 6.37
C LEU A 92 0.04 18.71 5.36
N GLY A 93 1.00 19.57 5.73
CA GLY A 93 1.60 20.58 4.86
C GLY A 93 2.27 19.99 3.60
N PRO A 94 3.49 20.38 3.20
CA PRO A 94 4.07 20.00 1.90
C PRO A 94 4.33 18.48 1.69
N HIS A 95 3.99 17.63 2.67
CA HIS A 95 4.25 16.18 2.65
C HIS A 95 3.02 15.31 2.45
N ASP A 96 1.80 15.87 2.41
CA ASP A 96 0.52 15.23 2.02
C ASP A 96 0.64 13.76 1.58
N VAL A 97 0.43 12.86 2.55
CA VAL A 97 0.51 11.40 2.40
C VAL A 97 -0.89 10.79 2.46
N LEU A 98 -1.07 9.61 1.85
CA LEU A 98 -2.26 8.80 2.03
C LEU A 98 -2.01 7.88 3.23
N TRP A 99 -2.67 8.13 4.35
CA TRP A 99 -2.54 7.28 5.53
C TRP A 99 -3.20 5.92 5.29
N ILE A 100 -2.52 4.86 5.75
CA ILE A 100 -2.99 3.47 5.61
C ILE A 100 -3.19 2.85 6.99
N ASP A 101 -2.17 2.89 7.85
CA ASP A 101 -2.25 2.35 9.20
C ASP A 101 -1.61 3.36 10.14
N TYR A 102 -2.45 4.10 10.87
CA TYR A 102 -1.99 5.14 11.79
C TYR A 102 -1.19 4.57 12.96
N ASP A 103 -1.62 3.42 13.52
CA ASP A 103 -0.98 2.80 14.68
C ASP A 103 0.42 2.27 14.34
N ALA A 104 0.59 1.74 13.12
CA ALA A 104 1.88 1.31 12.60
C ALA A 104 2.67 2.43 11.90
N ALA A 105 2.14 3.65 11.82
CA ALA A 105 2.69 4.78 11.06
C ALA A 105 3.00 4.45 9.59
N ILE A 106 2.14 3.68 8.93
CA ILE A 106 2.27 3.29 7.52
C ILE A 106 1.42 4.22 6.65
N SER A 107 2.04 4.72 5.59
CA SER A 107 1.40 5.55 4.57
C SER A 107 1.88 5.19 3.17
N LEU A 108 1.09 5.58 2.18
CA LEU A 108 1.50 5.64 0.78
C LEU A 108 1.85 7.09 0.44
N HIS A 109 3.05 7.29 -0.11
CA HIS A 109 3.53 8.62 -0.46
C HIS A 109 4.48 8.62 -1.67
N ARG A 110 4.78 9.82 -2.17
CA ARG A 110 5.78 10.04 -3.21
C ARG A 110 7.12 9.45 -2.78
N VAL A 111 7.85 8.87 -3.74
CA VAL A 111 9.23 8.42 -3.52
C VAL A 111 10.09 9.54 -2.94
N VAL A 112 10.84 9.21 -1.87
CA VAL A 112 11.74 10.15 -1.19
C VAL A 112 13.13 10.05 -1.82
N THR A 113 13.72 11.19 -2.17
CA THR A 113 15.01 11.26 -2.89
C THR A 113 16.08 12.04 -2.13
N SER A 114 15.86 12.32 -0.84
CA SER A 114 16.81 13.08 -0.01
C SER A 114 18.14 12.34 0.21
N ASN A 115 18.16 11.01 0.10
CA ASN A 115 19.37 10.19 0.16
C ASN A 115 19.68 9.56 -1.19
N ALA A 116 20.64 10.12 -1.93
CA ALA A 116 21.01 9.66 -3.26
C ALA A 116 21.59 8.23 -3.27
N ALA A 117 22.27 7.81 -2.19
CA ALA A 117 22.89 6.49 -2.07
C ALA A 117 21.86 5.34 -2.01
N GLU A 118 20.59 5.66 -1.73
CA GLU A 118 19.52 4.66 -1.74
C GLU A 118 19.01 4.34 -3.15
N HIS A 119 19.32 5.18 -4.15
CA HIS A 119 18.96 4.96 -5.56
C HIS A 119 17.46 4.64 -5.77
N ARG A 120 16.57 5.26 -4.99
CA ARG A 120 15.13 4.92 -4.96
C ARG A 120 14.45 5.06 -6.33
N LEU A 121 14.83 6.06 -7.12
CA LEU A 121 14.28 6.24 -8.47
C LEU A 121 14.74 5.13 -9.42
N GLN A 122 16.00 4.73 -9.34
CA GLN A 122 16.55 3.64 -10.15
C GLN A 122 15.90 2.32 -9.78
N ARG A 123 15.72 2.03 -8.48
CA ARG A 123 15.00 0.84 -7.98
C ARG A 123 13.61 0.72 -8.60
N LEU A 124 12.81 1.80 -8.53
CA LEU A 124 11.48 1.88 -9.15
C LEU A 124 11.48 1.66 -10.67
N ALA A 125 12.59 1.90 -11.35
CA ALA A 125 12.73 1.69 -12.79
C ALA A 125 13.14 0.25 -13.16
N THR A 126 13.55 -0.57 -12.18
CA THR A 126 13.92 -1.96 -12.42
C THR A 126 12.70 -2.89 -12.42
N PRO A 127 12.77 -4.05 -13.10
CA PRO A 127 11.77 -5.11 -12.96
C PRO A 127 11.98 -5.99 -11.71
N SER A 128 13.05 -5.77 -10.93
CA SER A 128 13.44 -6.62 -9.81
C SER A 128 12.64 -6.26 -8.56
N VAL A 129 11.79 -7.19 -8.09
CA VAL A 129 11.07 -7.04 -6.81
C VAL A 129 12.03 -6.85 -5.64
N ALA A 130 13.21 -7.49 -5.67
CA ALA A 130 14.21 -7.37 -4.63
C ALA A 130 14.77 -5.94 -4.53
N ASP A 131 14.91 -5.25 -5.67
CA ASP A 131 15.40 -3.86 -5.69
C ASP A 131 14.39 -2.91 -5.03
N ASN A 132 13.11 -3.29 -5.00
CA ASN A 132 12.03 -2.49 -4.43
C ASN A 132 11.86 -2.65 -2.91
N ARG A 133 12.73 -3.41 -2.24
CA ARG A 133 12.71 -3.60 -0.77
C ARG A 133 13.71 -2.69 -0.08
N ILE A 134 13.23 -1.58 0.47
CA ILE A 134 14.11 -0.57 1.07
C ILE A 134 13.48 0.30 2.17
N SER A 135 12.16 0.47 2.18
CA SER A 135 11.52 1.40 3.10
C SER A 135 11.47 0.83 4.53
N TYR A 136 11.04 1.67 5.47
CA TYR A 136 10.75 1.26 6.85
C TYR A 136 9.36 0.64 7.03
N GLY A 137 8.59 0.54 5.95
CA GLY A 137 7.23 -0.02 5.92
C GLY A 137 6.30 0.75 4.99
N CYS A 138 6.46 2.07 4.90
CA CYS A 138 5.69 2.92 3.99
C CYS A 138 5.83 2.50 2.51
N ILE A 139 4.78 2.77 1.74
CA ILE A 139 4.69 2.45 0.32
C ILE A 139 5.11 3.68 -0.47
N ASN A 140 6.22 3.60 -1.22
CA ASN A 140 6.75 4.73 -1.99
C ASN A 140 6.47 4.53 -3.47
N VAL A 141 5.79 5.48 -4.10
CA VAL A 141 5.39 5.42 -5.51
C VAL A 141 5.95 6.59 -6.32
N PRO A 142 6.05 6.48 -7.66
CA PRO A 142 6.40 7.59 -8.52
C PRO A 142 5.48 8.81 -8.32
N VAL A 143 6.05 10.01 -8.34
CA VAL A 143 5.32 11.29 -8.17
C VAL A 143 4.13 11.38 -9.12
N ARG A 144 4.32 11.04 -10.41
CA ARG A 144 3.25 11.07 -11.42
C ARG A 144 2.04 10.20 -11.07
N PHE A 145 2.26 9.04 -10.44
CA PHE A 145 1.17 8.15 -10.04
C PHE A 145 0.48 8.70 -8.80
N TYR A 146 1.25 9.21 -7.84
CA TYR A 146 0.69 9.81 -6.64
C TYR A 146 -0.20 11.01 -6.96
N GLU A 147 0.31 11.96 -7.74
CA GLU A 147 -0.38 13.22 -8.03
C GLU A 147 -1.44 13.08 -9.13
N GLY A 148 -1.20 12.22 -10.12
CA GLY A 148 -2.13 12.03 -11.23
C GLY A 148 -3.23 11.00 -10.98
N VAL A 149 -3.06 10.11 -9.99
CA VAL A 149 -3.99 9.01 -9.72
C VAL A 149 -4.45 9.00 -8.27
N ILE A 150 -3.53 8.91 -7.30
CA ILE A 150 -3.92 8.73 -5.89
C ILE A 150 -4.61 9.98 -5.34
N GLN A 151 -4.04 11.17 -5.51
CA GLN A 151 -4.67 12.39 -5.03
C GLN A 151 -6.07 12.63 -5.65
N PRO A 152 -6.26 12.59 -6.98
CA PRO A 152 -7.58 12.79 -7.56
C PRO A 152 -8.60 11.72 -7.17
N LEU A 153 -8.15 10.49 -6.90
CA LEU A 153 -9.02 9.38 -6.56
C LEU A 153 -9.46 9.40 -5.10
N PHE A 154 -8.57 9.74 -4.16
CA PHE A 154 -8.82 9.63 -2.71
C PHE A 154 -9.00 10.97 -1.97
N ARG A 155 -8.84 12.13 -2.64
CA ARG A 155 -9.18 13.43 -2.03
C ARG A 155 -10.68 13.72 -2.00
N PRO A 156 -11.46 13.46 -3.07
CA PRO A 156 -12.90 13.75 -3.04
C PRO A 156 -13.65 12.88 -2.05
N ALA A 157 -13.17 11.66 -1.86
CA ALA A 157 -13.67 10.70 -0.88
C ALA A 157 -12.48 9.87 -0.40
N ASN A 158 -12.52 9.47 0.88
CA ASN A 158 -11.65 8.43 1.41
C ASN A 158 -11.80 7.13 0.59
N GLY A 159 -11.02 6.11 0.91
CA GLY A 159 -11.20 4.81 0.27
C GLY A 159 -10.60 3.68 1.08
N ILE A 160 -10.35 2.56 0.41
CA ILE A 160 -9.80 1.36 1.05
C ILE A 160 -8.47 0.98 0.41
N ALA A 161 -7.49 0.60 1.24
CA ALA A 161 -6.30 -0.10 0.78
C ALA A 161 -6.36 -1.56 1.21
N TYR A 162 -6.11 -2.45 0.25
CA TYR A 162 -5.87 -3.85 0.50
C TYR A 162 -4.41 -4.15 0.27
N ILE A 163 -3.73 -4.70 1.27
CA ILE A 163 -2.34 -5.13 1.14
C ILE A 163 -2.30 -6.66 1.14
N LEU A 164 -1.89 -7.23 0.01
CA LEU A 164 -1.82 -8.69 -0.17
C LEU A 164 -0.73 -9.30 0.71
N PRO A 165 -0.98 -10.42 1.40
CA PRO A 165 0.06 -11.11 2.16
C PRO A 165 1.12 -11.71 1.24
N GLU A 166 2.35 -11.84 1.77
CA GLU A 166 3.41 -12.61 1.13
C GLU A 166 3.40 -14.09 1.60
N THR A 167 2.90 -14.36 2.81
CA THR A 167 2.88 -15.70 3.44
C THR A 167 1.89 -15.77 4.61
N PRO A 168 0.77 -16.54 4.57
CA PRO A 168 0.38 -17.53 3.56
C PRO A 168 -0.52 -16.93 2.44
N ALA A 169 -0.94 -17.77 1.50
CA ALA A 169 -1.51 -17.39 0.21
C ALA A 169 -2.69 -16.40 0.28
N PHE A 170 -2.92 -15.68 -0.83
CA PHE A 170 -4.02 -14.77 -1.13
C PHE A 170 -5.38 -15.07 -0.46
N GLY A 171 -5.83 -16.34 -0.49
CA GLY A 171 -7.09 -16.75 0.13
C GLY A 171 -7.18 -16.52 1.65
N SER A 172 -6.03 -16.44 2.34
CA SER A 172 -5.98 -16.11 3.77
C SER A 172 -6.42 -14.69 4.07
N LEU A 173 -6.17 -13.73 3.16
CA LEU A 173 -6.63 -12.36 3.33
C LEU A 173 -8.16 -12.28 3.21
N ILE A 174 -8.74 -12.92 2.19
CA ILE A 174 -10.20 -12.98 2.03
C ILE A 174 -10.85 -13.61 3.26
N ALA A 175 -10.34 -14.77 3.69
CA ALA A 175 -10.85 -15.46 4.87
C ALA A 175 -10.73 -14.61 6.14
N HIS A 176 -9.63 -13.86 6.29
CA HIS A 176 -9.43 -12.96 7.42
C HIS A 176 -10.44 -11.80 7.42
N ILE A 177 -10.67 -11.16 6.28
CA ILE A 177 -11.64 -10.06 6.12
C ILE A 177 -13.06 -10.57 6.40
N GLU A 178 -13.43 -11.73 5.86
CA GLU A 178 -14.75 -12.33 6.09
C GLU A 178 -14.98 -12.70 7.58
N ALA A 179 -13.91 -13.10 8.29
CA ALA A 179 -13.98 -13.40 9.72
C ALA A 179 -14.04 -12.15 10.61
N HIS A 180 -13.58 -10.99 10.12
CA HIS A 180 -13.52 -9.72 10.87
C HIS A 180 -14.14 -8.60 10.04
N PRO A 181 -15.47 -8.63 9.81
CA PRO A 181 -16.14 -7.63 9.00
C PRO A 181 -16.00 -6.25 9.65
N HIS A 182 -15.50 -5.28 8.88
CA HIS A 182 -15.45 -3.90 9.33
C HIS A 182 -16.87 -3.32 9.36
N PRO A 183 -17.19 -2.47 10.36
CA PRO A 183 -18.43 -1.70 10.34
C PRO A 183 -18.49 -0.84 9.07
N ARG A 184 -19.71 -0.66 8.55
CA ARG A 184 -19.97 0.17 7.36
C ARG A 184 -19.77 1.65 7.64
#